data_AF-A0A932EDP0-F1
#
_entry.id   AF-A0A932EDP0-F1
#
_cell.length_a   1.000
_cell.length_b   1.000
_cell.length_c   1.000
_cell.angle_alpha   90.00
_cell.angle_beta   90.00
_cell.angle_gamma   90.00
#
_symmetry.space_group_name_H-M   'P 1'
#
loop_
_entity.id
_entity.type
_entity.pdbx_description
1 polymer ?
#
loop_
_entity_poly.entity_id
_entity_poly.type
_entity_poly.pdbx_seq_one_letter_code
_entity_poly.pdbx_strand_id
1 'polypeptide(L)' 'MKFVADLHLHSKYSRAVSQQMTLPNMANWAKFKGINVVATGDFTHPFWFDALKVGLEEAGNGLYRLRTTDHRLQK' A
#
# COMPACT_ATOMS: atom_id res chain seq x y z
N MET A 1 -2.04 23.06 3.33
CA MET A 1 -2.63 21.90 2.62
C MET A 1 -3.12 20.90 3.67
N LYS A 2 -4.24 20.21 3.45
CA LYS A 2 -4.68 19.13 4.36
C LYS A 2 -3.95 17.85 4.00
N PHE A 3 -3.42 17.17 5.02
CA PHE A 3 -2.81 15.85 4.91
C PHE A 3 -3.74 14.83 5.57
N VAL A 4 -4.16 13.81 4.83
CA VAL A 4 -5.10 12.79 5.27
C VAL A 4 -4.37 11.45 5.26
N ALA A 5 -4.37 10.76 6.40
CA ALA A 5 -3.80 9.44 6.53
C ALA A 5 -4.81 8.45 7.13
N ASP A 6 -4.82 7.23 6.59
CA ASP A 6 -5.55 6.10 7.15
C ASP A 6 -4.55 5.09 7.68
N LEU A 7 -4.42 5.00 9.00
CA LEU A 7 -3.34 4.27 9.67
C LEU A 7 -3.77 2.89 10.19
N HIS A 8 -5.03 2.49 9.98
CA HIS A 8 -5.51 1.18 10.40
C HIS A 8 -6.25 0.50 9.24
N LEU A 9 -5.54 -0.37 8.55
CA LEU A 9 -6.06 -1.18 7.46
C LEU A 9 -5.73 -2.64 7.70
N HIS A 10 -6.46 -3.51 7.01
CA HIS A 10 -6.22 -4.95 7.01
C HIS A 10 -5.96 -5.43 5.59
N SER A 11 -5.07 -6.41 5.46
CA SER A 11 -4.73 -7.10 4.24
C SER A 11 -5.80 -8.12 3.84
N LYS A 12 -5.71 -8.66 2.63
CA LYS A 12 -6.54 -9.80 2.17
C LYS A 12 -6.39 -11.09 3.02
N TYR A 13 -5.39 -11.17 3.89
CA TYR A 13 -5.16 -12.32 4.76
C TYR A 13 -5.87 -12.22 6.11
N SER A 14 -6.41 -11.04 6.45
CA SER A 14 -7.26 -10.87 7.62
C SER A 14 -8.62 -11.54 7.43
N ARG A 15 -9.20 -12.02 8.54
CA ARG A 15 -10.53 -12.64 8.54
C ARG A 15 -11.59 -11.61 8.19
N ALA A 16 -12.58 -12.01 7.40
CA ALA A 16 -13.69 -11.15 6.96
C ALA A 16 -13.27 -9.88 6.19
N VAL A 17 -12.08 -9.89 5.57
CA VAL A 17 -11.60 -8.82 4.70
C VAL A 17 -11.68 -9.25 3.23
N SER A 18 -11.96 -8.29 2.35
CA SER A 18 -12.05 -8.54 0.91
C SER A 18 -10.73 -9.09 0.35
N GLN A 19 -10.83 -10.12 -0.51
CA GLN A 19 -9.67 -10.66 -1.23
C GLN A 19 -9.06 -9.64 -2.22
N GLN A 20 -9.77 -8.55 -2.51
CA GLN A 20 -9.29 -7.44 -3.33
C GLN A 20 -8.45 -6.42 -2.54
N MET A 21 -8.22 -6.60 -1.22
CA MET A 21 -7.28 -5.80 -0.42
C MET A 21 -5.83 -6.12 -0.81
N THR A 22 -5.45 -5.69 -2.01
CA THR A 22 -4.11 -5.79 -2.61
C THR A 22 -3.47 -4.41 -2.66
N LEU A 23 -2.14 -4.35 -2.67
CA LEU A 23 -1.40 -3.08 -2.72
C LEU A 23 -1.84 -2.15 -3.87
N PRO A 24 -2.03 -2.62 -5.12
CA PRO A 24 -2.51 -1.75 -6.20
C PRO A 24 -3.92 -1.21 -5.95
N ASN A 25 -4.83 -2.04 -5.46
CA ASN A 25 -6.20 -1.62 -5.19
C ASN A 25 -6.26 -0.64 -4.02
N MET A 26 -5.51 -0.89 -2.95
CA MET A 26 -5.40 0.02 -1.80
C MET A 26 -4.91 1.40 -2.25
N ALA A 27 -3.86 1.47 -3.08
CA ALA A 27 -3.34 2.73 -3.60
C ALA A 27 -4.34 3.45 -4.52
N ASN A 28 -5.01 2.72 -5.42
CA ASN A 28 -6.04 3.28 -6.30
C ASN A 28 -7.19 3.88 -5.49
N TRP A 29 -7.72 3.15 -4.52
CA TRP A 29 -8.80 3.64 -3.67
C TRP A 29 -8.37 4.77 -2.74
N ALA A 30 -7.15 4.75 -2.22
CA ALA A 30 -6.59 5.88 -1.45
C ALA A 30 -6.58 7.15 -2.31
N LYS A 31 -6.12 7.05 -3.57
CA LYS A 31 -6.14 8.16 -4.53
C LYS A 31 -7.56 8.66 -4.80
N PHE A 32 -8.51 7.77 -5.07
CA PHE A 32 -9.92 8.14 -5.29
C PHE A 32 -10.55 8.83 -4.08
N LYS A 33 -10.20 8.40 -2.86
CA LYS A 33 -10.70 8.97 -1.61
C LYS A 33 -9.96 10.25 -1.18
N GLY A 34 -8.87 10.62 -1.86
CA GLY A 34 -8.02 11.76 -1.46
C GLY A 34 -7.18 11.50 -0.21
N ILE A 35 -6.86 10.24 0.10
CA ILE A 35 -5.98 9.85 1.21
C ILE A 35 -4.52 9.93 0.72
N ASN A 36 -3.68 10.66 1.43
CA ASN A 36 -2.28 10.86 1.08
C ASN A 36 -1.40 9.66 1.45
N VAL A 37 -1.67 9.05 2.62
CA VAL A 37 -0.90 7.90 3.14
C VAL A 37 -1.84 6.86 3.71
N VAL A 38 -1.57 5.60 3.43
CA VAL A 38 -2.25 4.46 4.01
C VAL A 38 -1.25 3.56 4.74
N ALA A 39 -1.65 3.00 5.88
CA ALA A 39 -0.89 1.93 6.52
C ALA A 39 -0.92 0.68 5.65
N THR A 40 0.17 -0.08 5.67
CA THR A 40 0.21 -1.41 5.04
C THR A 40 -0.73 -2.39 5.72
N GLY A 41 -0.92 -2.25 7.05
CA GLY A 41 -1.67 -3.19 7.87
C GLY A 41 -0.97 -4.56 7.96
N ASP A 42 -1.35 -5.37 8.94
CA ASP A 42 -1.03 -6.81 9.03
C ASP A 42 0.43 -7.22 8.72
N PHE A 43 1.43 -6.35 8.96
CA PHE A 43 2.81 -6.59 8.51
C PHE A 43 3.48 -7.78 9.22
N THR A 44 2.90 -8.28 10.30
CA THR A 44 3.34 -9.49 11.01
C THR A 44 2.89 -10.77 10.31
N HIS A 45 1.94 -10.70 9.36
CA HIS A 45 1.53 -11.86 8.58
C HIS A 45 2.58 -12.19 7.51
N PRO A 46 3.16 -13.41 7.46
CA PRO A 46 4.32 -13.72 6.64
C PRO A 46 4.07 -13.49 5.14
N PHE A 47 2.98 -14.02 4.58
CA PHE A 47 2.66 -13.82 3.16
C PHE A 47 2.26 -12.39 2.79
N TRP A 48 1.88 -11.58 3.78
CA TRP A 48 1.63 -10.16 3.54
C TRP A 48 2.95 -9.42 3.53
N PHE A 49 3.81 -9.69 4.51
CA PHE A 49 5.13 -9.09 4.59
C PHE A 49 5.98 -9.36 3.35
N ASP A 50 5.93 -10.57 2.78
CA ASP A 50 6.62 -10.87 1.52
C ASP A 50 6.02 -10.10 0.35
N ALA A 51 4.70 -9.94 0.29
CA ALA A 51 4.04 -9.10 -0.72
C ALA A 51 4.42 -7.62 -0.57
N LEU A 52 4.59 -7.11 0.66
CA LEU A 52 5.08 -5.76 0.92
C LEU A 52 6.51 -5.58 0.38
N LYS A 53 7.42 -6.51 0.66
CA LYS A 53 8.81 -6.46 0.17
C LYS A 53 8.90 -6.45 -1.36
N VAL A 54 8.07 -7.27 -2.02
CA VAL A 54 8.06 -7.36 -3.49
C VAL A 54 7.38 -6.13 -4.11
N GLY A 55 6.21 -5.75 -3.58
CA GLY A 55 5.34 -4.75 -4.19
C GLY A 55 5.65 -3.30 -3.82
N LEU A 56 6.49 -3.05 -2.82
CA LEU A 56 6.86 -1.72 -2.36
C LEU A 56 8.35 -1.43 -2.55
N GLU A 57 8.65 -0.14 -2.71
CA GLU A 57 9.99 0.43 -2.66
C GLU A 57 9.99 1.69 -1.79
N GLU A 58 11.12 2.03 -1.20
CA GLU A 58 11.26 3.24 -0.40
C GLU A 58 11.12 4.49 -1.27
N ALA A 59 10.38 5.48 -0.77
CA ALA A 59 10.20 6.77 -1.42
C ALA A 59 11.22 7.83 -0.96
N GLY A 60 12.15 7.48 -0.04
CA GLY A 60 13.21 8.37 0.45
C GLY A 60 12.79 9.37 1.54
N ASN A 61 11.53 9.34 1.98
CA ASN A 61 10.96 10.22 3.00
C ASN A 61 10.40 9.45 4.21
N GLY A 62 10.89 8.23 4.45
CA GLY A 62 10.35 7.33 5.47
C GLY A 62 9.03 6.63 5.09
N LEU A 63 8.53 6.85 3.87
CA LEU A 63 7.37 6.15 3.33
C LEU A 63 7.75 5.20 2.20
N TYR A 64 6.81 4.34 1.86
CA TYR A 64 6.89 3.41 0.75
C TYR A 64 5.92 3.81 -0.37
N ARG A 65 6.28 3.48 -1.60
CA ARG A 65 5.40 3.60 -2.77
C ARG A 65 5.32 2.26 -3.50
N LEU A 66 4.28 2.10 -4.31
CA LEU A 66 4.18 0.94 -5.19
C LEU A 66 5.40 0.89 -6.11
N ARG A 67 6.01 -0.28 -6.20
CA ARG A 67 7.07 -0.56 -7.17
C ARG A 67 6.48 -0.45 -8.57
N THR A 68 7.01 0.47 -9.37
CA THR A 68 6.59 0.63 -10.76
C THR A 68 7.27 -0.45 -11.62
N THR A 69 6.51 -1.26 -12.33
CA THR A 69 7.05 -2.20 -13.34
C THR A 69 7.31 -1.52 -14.69
N ASP A 70 6.97 -0.24 -14.84
CA ASP A 70 7.16 0.52 -16.07
C ASP A 70 8.50 1.27 -16.03
N HIS A 71 9.51 0.69 -16.68
CA HIS A 71 10.85 1.27 -16.83
C HIS A 71 10.88 2.59 -17.63
N ARG A 72 9.76 3.02 -18.22
CA ARG A 72 9.66 4.27 -19.01
C ARG A 72 9.31 5.51 -18.18
N LEU A 73 8.84 5.34 -16.95
CA LEU A 73 8.39 6.43 -16.07
C LEU A 73 9.45 6.88 -15.05
N GLN A 74 10.69 6.41 -15.18
CA GLN A 74 11.83 6.83 -14.37
C GLN A 74 12.70 7.92 -15.02
N LYS A 75 12.15 8.71 -15.95
CA LYS A 75 12.82 9.85 -16.57
C LYS A 75 12.27 11.17 -16.05
#